data_AF-S8E9P0-F1
#
_entry.id   AF-S8E9P0-F1
#
_cell.length_a   1.000
_cell.length_b   1.000
_cell.length_c   1.000
_cell.angle_alpha   90.00
_cell.angle_beta   90.00
_cell.angle_gamma   90.00
#
_symmetry.space_group_name_H-M   'P 1'
#
loop_
_entity.id
_entity.type
_entity.pdbx_description
1 polymer ?
#
loop_
_entity_poly.entity_id
_entity_poly.type
_entity_poly.pdbx_seq_one_letter_code
_entity_poly.pdbx_strand_id
1 'polypeptide(L)'
;SLSSFFSLFMPVAHADAPPKEEEEQKEDAAPEEPEAAEEEEEEPEDILPALHEECEESAKCKVATEHFRHCEEKVNAGNDYKGEDCVEEFMTHCVDGCVAPKLFAKLK
;
A
#
# COMPACT_ATOMS: atom_id res chain seq x y z
N SER A 1 -30.36 10.27 17.13
CA SER A 1 -29.56 9.73 16.02
C SER A 1 -28.94 8.41 16.47
N LEU A 2 -28.88 7.38 15.61
CA LEU A 2 -28.21 6.09 15.92
C LEU A 2 -26.75 6.29 16.36
N SER A 3 -26.12 7.36 15.88
CA SER A 3 -24.80 7.82 16.30
C SER A 3 -24.69 8.06 17.81
N SER A 4 -25.71 8.62 18.46
CA SER A 4 -25.69 8.89 19.91
C SER A 4 -25.82 7.62 20.77
N PHE A 5 -26.34 6.52 20.22
CA PHE A 5 -26.53 5.26 20.94
C PHE A 5 -25.26 4.40 20.94
N PHE A 6 -24.45 4.47 19.88
CA PHE A 6 -23.15 3.78 19.81
C PHE A 6 -22.06 4.47 20.63
N SER A 7 -22.12 5.80 20.82
CA SER A 7 -21.16 6.55 21.64
C SER A 7 -21.18 6.19 23.14
N LEU A 8 -22.25 5.56 23.63
CA LEU A 8 -22.33 5.11 25.03
C LEU A 8 -21.58 3.79 25.27
N PHE A 9 -21.33 3.01 24.21
CA PHE A 9 -20.76 1.66 24.30
C PHE A 9 -19.26 1.61 23.98
N MET A 10 -18.73 2.57 23.22
CA MET A 10 -17.29 2.69 22.96
C MET A 10 -16.85 4.15 23.15
N PRO A 11 -15.93 4.45 24.10
CA PRO A 11 -15.38 5.79 24.23
C PRO A 11 -14.59 6.11 22.96
N VAL A 12 -14.93 7.24 22.32
CA VAL A 12 -14.21 7.76 21.17
C VAL A 12 -12.82 8.22 21.63
N ALA A 13 -11.77 7.58 21.14
CA ALA A 13 -10.41 8.03 21.34
C ALA A 13 -10.10 9.15 20.34
N HIS A 14 -9.94 10.38 20.82
CA HIS A 14 -9.39 11.48 20.03
C HIS A 14 -7.86 11.45 20.15
N ALA A 15 -7.18 11.16 19.03
CA ALA A 15 -5.73 11.29 18.92
C ALA A 15 -5.38 12.75 18.57
N ASP A 16 -5.45 13.64 19.56
CA ASP A 16 -5.09 15.06 19.43
C ASP A 16 -3.57 15.20 19.64
N ALA A 17 -2.81 15.32 18.56
CA ALA A 17 -1.40 15.71 18.61
C ALA A 17 -1.33 17.26 18.66
N PRO A 18 -0.67 17.87 19.67
CA PRO A 18 -0.57 19.32 19.73
C PRO A 18 0.30 19.84 18.57
N PRO A 19 -0.09 20.97 17.92
CA PRO A 19 0.73 21.62 16.92
C PRO A 19 2.04 22.09 17.55
N LYS A 20 3.18 21.66 16.99
CA LYS A 20 4.51 22.18 17.34
C LYS A 20 4.65 23.58 16.73
N GLU A 21 4.71 24.59 17.60
CA GLU A 21 5.13 25.95 17.25
C GLU A 21 6.63 25.99 16.97
N GLU A 22 7.00 26.84 16.01
CA GLU A 22 8.33 27.07 15.44
C GLU A 22 9.23 27.85 16.42
N GLU A 23 10.48 27.40 16.61
CA GLU A 23 11.57 28.25 17.11
C GLU A 23 12.82 28.09 16.23
N GLU A 24 13.12 29.12 15.45
CA GLU A 24 14.43 29.39 14.86
C GLU A 24 15.41 29.87 15.94
N GLN A 25 16.62 29.29 16.03
CA GLN A 25 17.87 30.06 16.13
C GLN A 25 19.17 29.24 16.07
N LYS A 26 20.04 29.69 15.15
CA LYS A 26 21.51 29.85 15.21
C LYS A 26 22.45 28.64 15.22
N GLU A 27 23.12 28.49 14.06
CA GLU A 27 24.59 28.41 13.88
C GLU A 27 25.44 28.31 15.15
N ASP A 28 26.06 27.16 15.34
CA ASP A 28 27.37 27.03 15.98
C ASP A 28 28.20 26.01 15.18
N ALA A 29 29.36 26.45 14.69
CA ALA A 29 30.23 25.68 13.82
C ALA A 29 31.01 24.64 14.63
N ALA A 30 30.60 23.37 14.50
CA ALA A 30 31.32 22.23 15.04
C ALA A 30 32.54 21.87 14.15
N PRO A 31 33.67 21.46 14.73
CA PRO A 31 34.85 21.07 13.97
C PRO A 31 34.59 19.74 13.25
N GLU A 32 35.04 19.67 12.00
CA GLU A 32 35.02 18.51 11.10
C GLU A 32 35.67 17.29 11.78
N GLU A 33 34.85 16.41 12.37
CA GLU A 33 35.23 15.04 12.68
C GLU A 33 35.38 14.27 11.35
N PRO A 34 36.37 13.37 11.23
CA PRO A 34 36.54 12.59 10.01
C PRO A 34 35.26 11.78 9.77
N GLU A 35 34.67 11.97 8.59
CA GLU A 35 33.61 11.13 8.03
C GLU A 35 34.06 9.67 8.14
N ALA A 36 33.67 9.03 9.24
CA ALA A 36 33.47 7.59 9.24
C ALA A 36 32.40 7.38 8.18
N ALA A 37 32.81 6.86 7.03
CA ALA A 37 31.90 6.37 6.02
C ALA A 37 30.98 5.36 6.72
N GLU A 38 29.80 5.83 7.13
CA GLU A 38 28.67 4.98 7.43
C GLU A 38 28.44 4.22 6.12
N GLU A 39 28.80 2.94 6.13
CA GLU A 39 28.24 1.99 5.18
C GLU A 39 26.71 2.14 5.33
N GLU A 40 26.08 2.89 4.43
CA GLU A 40 24.62 2.89 4.28
C GLU A 40 24.23 1.43 4.08
N GLU A 41 23.74 0.79 5.14
CA GLU A 41 23.09 -0.52 5.03
C GLU A 41 21.93 -0.34 4.05
N GLU A 42 22.05 -0.87 2.83
CA GLU A 42 20.95 -0.88 1.86
C GLU A 42 19.73 -1.50 2.54
N GLU A 43 18.68 -0.68 2.72
CA GLU A 43 17.40 -1.15 3.23
C GLU A 43 16.89 -2.28 2.31
N PRO A 44 16.44 -3.43 2.86
CA PRO A 44 15.98 -4.52 2.03
C PRO A 44 14.76 -4.07 1.20
N GLU A 45 14.84 -4.23 -0.13
CA GLU A 45 13.74 -3.90 -1.04
C GLU A 45 12.45 -4.68 -0.68
N ASP A 46 11.29 -4.04 -0.85
CA ASP A 46 10.01 -4.73 -0.74
C ASP A 46 9.83 -5.70 -1.91
N ILE A 47 9.73 -6.98 -1.56
CA ILE A 47 9.57 -8.09 -2.50
C ILE A 47 8.12 -8.29 -2.97
N LEU A 48 7.13 -7.64 -2.32
CA LEU A 48 5.72 -7.82 -2.64
C LEU A 48 5.38 -7.43 -4.10
N PRO A 49 5.81 -6.27 -4.65
CA PRO A 49 5.49 -5.90 -6.02
C PRO A 49 5.99 -6.92 -7.05
N ALA A 50 7.23 -7.39 -6.90
CA ALA A 50 7.81 -8.39 -7.80
C ALA A 50 7.06 -9.74 -7.74
N LEU A 51 6.62 -10.16 -6.54
CA LEU A 51 5.81 -11.37 -6.39
C LEU A 51 4.41 -11.21 -6.96
N HIS A 52 3.83 -10.02 -6.85
CA HIS A 52 2.52 -9.70 -7.40
C HIS A 52 2.53 -9.82 -8.93
N GLU A 53 3.50 -9.19 -9.61
CA GLU A 53 3.68 -9.28 -11.06
C GLU A 53 3.93 -10.73 -11.53
N GLU A 54 4.77 -11.48 -10.82
CA GLU A 54 5.02 -12.90 -11.14
C GLU A 54 3.72 -13.72 -11.05
N CYS A 55 2.89 -13.45 -10.04
CA CYS A 55 1.64 -14.16 -9.83
C CYS A 55 0.54 -13.72 -10.81
N GLU A 56 0.51 -12.45 -11.22
CA GLU A 56 -0.38 -11.93 -12.28
C GLU A 56 -0.11 -12.61 -13.62
N GLU A 57 1.16 -12.79 -14.00
CA GLU A 57 1.57 -13.44 -15.26
C GLU A 57 1.56 -14.97 -15.18
N SER A 58 1.28 -15.54 -14.01
CA SER A 58 1.23 -16.99 -13.84
C SER A 58 0.10 -17.62 -14.65
N ALA A 59 0.32 -18.82 -15.18
CA ALA A 59 -0.69 -19.53 -15.97
C ALA A 59 -2.04 -19.76 -15.24
N LYS A 60 -2.05 -19.68 -13.90
CA LYS A 60 -3.27 -19.84 -13.09
C LYS A 60 -4.10 -18.55 -13.02
N CYS A 61 -3.44 -17.39 -12.96
CA CYS A 61 -4.12 -16.11 -12.74
C CYS A 61 -4.19 -15.22 -13.99
N LYS A 62 -3.35 -15.47 -15.00
CA LYS A 62 -3.25 -14.65 -16.21
C LYS A 62 -4.59 -14.34 -16.86
N VAL A 63 -5.48 -15.33 -16.96
CA VAL A 63 -6.82 -15.14 -17.55
C VAL A 63 -7.66 -14.16 -16.72
N ALA A 64 -7.66 -14.29 -15.39
CA ALA A 64 -8.37 -13.35 -14.51
C ALA A 64 -7.76 -11.95 -14.59
N THR A 65 -6.43 -11.83 -14.62
CA THR A 65 -5.72 -10.56 -14.80
C THR A 65 -6.07 -9.89 -16.13
N GLU A 66 -6.14 -10.65 -17.23
CA GLU A 66 -6.53 -10.15 -18.55
C GLU A 66 -8.00 -9.68 -18.57
N HIS A 67 -8.92 -10.40 -17.91
CA HIS A 67 -10.31 -9.97 -17.76
C HIS A 67 -10.44 -8.67 -16.98
N PHE A 68 -9.70 -8.54 -15.87
CA PHE A 68 -9.66 -7.31 -15.09
C PHE A 68 -9.18 -6.12 -15.93
N ARG A 69 -8.03 -6.28 -16.61
CA ARG A 69 -7.49 -5.24 -17.51
C ARG A 69 -8.47 -4.84 -18.61
N HIS A 70 -9.16 -5.83 -19.20
CA HIS A 70 -10.15 -5.55 -20.24
C HIS A 70 -11.35 -4.77 -19.69
N CYS A 71 -11.83 -5.12 -18.49
CA CYS A 71 -12.88 -4.35 -17.83
C CYS A 71 -12.42 -2.91 -17.56
N GLU A 72 -11.23 -2.73 -17.00
CA GLU A 72 -10.69 -1.39 -16.70
C GLU A 72 -10.56 -0.54 -17.96
N GLU A 73 -10.07 -1.10 -19.07
CA GLU A 73 -9.99 -0.40 -20.36
C GLU A 73 -11.36 0.09 -20.83
N LYS A 74 -12.39 -0.74 -20.68
CA LYS A 74 -13.76 -0.47 -21.13
C LYS A 74 -14.45 0.60 -20.25
N VAL A 75 -14.32 0.47 -18.93
CA VAL A 75 -14.84 1.44 -17.95
C VAL A 75 -14.14 2.78 -18.09
N ASN A 76 -12.81 2.80 -18.20
CA ASN A 76 -12.02 4.03 -18.35
C ASN A 76 -12.27 4.72 -19.71
N ALA A 77 -12.57 3.95 -20.76
CA ALA A 77 -12.95 4.51 -22.06
C ALA A 77 -14.38 5.10 -22.07
N GLY A 78 -15.17 4.87 -21.02
CA GLY A 78 -16.58 5.29 -20.97
C GLY A 78 -17.47 4.53 -21.96
N ASN A 79 -17.02 3.37 -22.43
CA ASN A 79 -17.77 2.49 -23.35
C ASN A 79 -18.75 1.57 -22.61
N ASP A 80 -18.85 1.72 -21.29
CA ASP A 80 -19.67 0.89 -20.42
C ASP A 80 -20.99 1.53 -19.98
N TYR A 81 -21.80 0.72 -19.32
CA TYR A 81 -23.06 1.19 -18.75
C TYR A 81 -22.80 2.13 -17.56
N LYS A 82 -23.71 3.08 -17.33
CA LYS A 82 -23.61 3.98 -16.18
C LYS A 82 -23.63 3.17 -14.88
N GLY A 83 -22.54 3.26 -14.12
CA GLY A 83 -22.39 2.60 -12.82
C GLY A 83 -21.78 1.21 -12.90
N GLU A 84 -21.23 0.82 -14.05
CA GLU A 84 -20.39 -0.36 -14.16
C GLU A 84 -19.04 -0.16 -13.44
N ASP A 85 -18.62 -1.20 -12.74
CA ASP A 85 -17.32 -1.32 -12.07
C ASP A 85 -16.70 -2.68 -12.39
N CYS A 86 -15.41 -2.85 -12.04
CA CYS A 86 -14.63 -4.06 -12.32
C CYS A 86 -14.38 -4.91 -11.08
N VAL A 87 -15.27 -4.83 -10.08
CA VAL A 87 -15.06 -5.50 -8.79
C VAL A 87 -15.22 -7.02 -8.95
N GLU A 88 -16.08 -7.47 -9.86
CA GLU A 88 -16.27 -8.90 -10.14
C GLU A 88 -15.02 -9.52 -10.79
N GLU A 89 -14.36 -8.79 -11.70
CA GLU A 89 -13.17 -9.24 -12.42
C GLU A 89 -11.88 -9.07 -11.60
N PHE A 90 -11.94 -8.44 -10.42
CA PHE A 90 -10.76 -8.14 -9.61
C PHE A 90 -10.00 -9.43 -9.24
N MET A 91 -8.80 -9.57 -9.80
CA MET A 91 -8.00 -10.80 -9.79
C MET A 91 -7.35 -11.17 -8.43
N THR A 92 -7.56 -10.38 -7.38
CA THR A 92 -6.87 -10.52 -6.07
C THR A 92 -7.07 -11.88 -5.44
N HIS A 93 -8.25 -12.49 -5.56
CA HIS A 93 -8.46 -13.83 -5.01
C HIS A 93 -7.43 -14.85 -5.55
N CYS A 94 -7.09 -14.76 -6.84
CA CYS A 94 -6.09 -15.65 -7.44
C CYS A 94 -4.67 -15.20 -7.10
N VAL A 95 -4.38 -13.90 -7.29
CA VAL A 95 -3.02 -13.37 -7.12
C VAL A 95 -2.57 -13.48 -5.67
N ASP A 96 -3.39 -13.11 -4.70
CA ASP A 96 -3.05 -13.21 -3.27
C ASP A 96 -2.86 -14.67 -2.83
N GLY A 97 -3.65 -15.59 -3.37
CA GLY A 97 -3.47 -17.03 -3.16
C GLY A 97 -2.12 -17.55 -3.67
N CYS A 98 -1.55 -16.91 -4.69
CA CYS A 98 -0.22 -17.19 -5.21
C CYS A 98 0.90 -16.46 -4.43
N VAL A 99 0.68 -15.18 -4.09
CA VAL A 99 1.67 -14.30 -3.45
C VAL A 99 1.91 -14.68 -2.00
N ALA A 100 0.83 -14.90 -1.22
CA ALA A 100 0.93 -15.11 0.23
C ALA A 100 1.98 -16.16 0.64
N PRO A 101 1.98 -17.41 0.12
CA PRO A 101 2.97 -18.40 0.54
C PRO A 101 4.41 -18.03 0.16
N LYS A 102 4.62 -17.26 -0.92
CA LYS A 102 5.95 -16.84 -1.37
C LYS A 102 6.48 -15.65 -0.57
N LEU A 103 5.60 -14.71 -0.26
CA LEU A 103 5.92 -13.51 0.50
C LEU A 103 6.34 -13.89 1.93
N PHE A 104 5.48 -14.62 2.64
CA PHE A 104 5.75 -15.01 4.03
C PHE A 104 6.92 -15.98 4.20
N ALA A 105 7.38 -16.64 3.12
CA ALA A 105 8.59 -17.45 3.16
C ALA A 105 9.89 -16.61 3.12
N LYS A 106 9.81 -15.35 2.69
CA LYS A 106 10.96 -14.45 2.52
C LYS A 106 11.04 -13.37 3.59
N LEU A 107 9.91 -12.95 4.15
CA LEU A 107 9.87 -12.03 5.29
C LEU A 107 10.44 -12.71 6.54
N LYS A 108 11.24 -11.97 7.33
CA LYS A 108 11.85 -12.43 8.59
C LYS A 108 11.30 -11.64 9.77
#